data_AF-A0A6A6VK04-F1
#
_entry.id   AF-A0A6A6VK04-F1
#
_cell.length_a   1.000
_cell.length_b   1.000
_cell.length_c   1.000
_cell.angle_alpha   90.00
_cell.angle_beta   90.00
_cell.angle_gamma   90.00
#
_symmetry.space_group_name_H-M   'P 1'
#
loop_
_entity.id
_entity.type
_entity.pdbx_description
1 polymer ?
#
loop_
_entity_poly.entity_id
_entity_poly.type
_entity_poly.pdbx_seq_one_letter_code
_entity_poly.pdbx_strand_id
1 'polypeptide(L)'
;MPQIPQPGPTNQYNLVLTRPFASRIPETRIEIIGEQNRGNAQIKMTRRSGDNLEIMEILEGDLKPKVQPSPHRLHTDTDTLCSDDLDELFDYMDYLSGLPSSPDEDIYDLDRRLSFQGPSVWDNGGDETTGELDDEARDLFDQAIQFVEDLGRSRARRPTAI
;
A
#
# COMPACT_ATOMS: atom_id res chain seq x y z
N MET A 1 11.01 -22.73 -32.76
CA MET A 1 10.07 -22.70 -31.61
C MET A 1 9.46 -21.31 -31.57
N PRO A 2 8.13 -21.14 -31.48
CA PRO A 2 7.56 -19.82 -31.29
C PRO A 2 7.96 -19.30 -29.91
N GLN A 3 8.69 -18.18 -29.84
CA GLN A 3 8.90 -17.46 -28.59
C GLN A 3 7.55 -16.91 -28.15
N ILE A 4 7.07 -17.37 -27.00
CA ILE A 4 5.99 -16.70 -26.26
C ILE A 4 6.54 -15.28 -25.97
N PRO A 5 5.86 -14.20 -26.38
CA PRO A 5 6.32 -12.86 -26.03
C PRO A 5 6.37 -12.79 -24.51
N GLN A 6 7.56 -12.54 -23.96
CA GLN A 6 7.71 -12.23 -22.55
C GLN A 6 6.77 -11.04 -22.26
N PRO A 7 5.91 -11.11 -21.23
CA PRO A 7 5.23 -9.90 -20.78
C PRO A 7 6.35 -8.88 -20.51
N GLY A 8 6.22 -7.68 -21.09
CA GLY A 8 7.20 -6.62 -20.89
C GLY A 8 7.39 -6.35 -19.38
N PRO A 9 8.44 -5.60 -18.99
CA PRO A 9 8.58 -5.15 -17.61
C PRO A 9 7.26 -4.48 -17.24
N THR A 10 6.49 -5.13 -16.38
CA THR A 10 5.20 -4.61 -16.00
C THR A 10 5.54 -3.53 -14.99
N ASN A 11 5.33 -2.25 -15.33
CA ASN A 11 5.43 -1.12 -14.39
C ASN A 11 4.39 -1.18 -13.27
N GLN A 12 3.82 -2.37 -13.02
CA GLN A 12 2.87 -2.65 -11.99
C GLN A 12 3.61 -2.71 -10.65
N TYR A 13 3.01 -2.07 -9.67
CA TYR A 13 3.41 -2.19 -8.29
C TYR A 13 2.27 -2.80 -7.48
N ASN A 14 2.65 -3.51 -6.43
CA ASN A 14 1.74 -4.08 -5.45
C ASN A 14 2.31 -3.77 -4.08
N LEU A 15 1.59 -3.02 -3.27
CA LEU A 15 1.91 -2.72 -1.89
C LEU A 15 0.91 -3.41 -0.98
N VAL A 16 1.40 -4.10 0.04
CA VAL A 16 0.59 -4.89 0.97
C VAL A 16 1.00 -4.53 2.40
N LEU A 17 0.06 -3.97 3.14
CA LEU A 17 0.16 -3.73 4.57
C LEU A 17 -0.70 -4.77 5.31
N THR A 18 -0.13 -5.48 6.29
CA THR A 18 -0.84 -6.43 7.15
C THR A 18 -0.60 -6.18 8.63
N ARG A 19 -1.64 -6.43 9.42
CA ARG A 19 -1.65 -6.46 10.89
C ARG A 19 -2.36 -7.72 11.36
N PRO A 20 -1.84 -8.51 12.31
CA PRO A 20 -0.51 -8.43 12.95
C PRO A 20 0.67 -8.71 12.00
N PHE A 21 1.91 -8.44 12.43
CA PHE A 21 3.13 -8.67 11.62
C PHE A 21 3.31 -10.13 11.19
N ALA A 22 3.20 -11.07 12.13
CA ALA A 22 3.49 -12.51 11.91
C ALA A 22 2.24 -13.41 11.88
N SER A 23 1.03 -12.86 11.84
CA SER A 23 -0.18 -13.68 11.91
C SER A 23 -0.49 -14.38 10.59
N ARG A 24 -0.76 -15.69 10.66
CA ARG A 24 -1.32 -16.46 9.52
C ARG A 24 -2.67 -15.93 9.04
N ILE A 25 -3.40 -15.22 9.90
CA ILE A 25 -4.71 -14.65 9.60
C ILE A 25 -4.64 -13.17 10.00
N PRO A 26 -4.40 -12.26 9.04
CA PRO A 26 -4.34 -10.83 9.35
C PRO A 26 -5.71 -10.33 9.81
N GLU A 27 -5.72 -9.51 10.86
CA GLU A 27 -6.88 -8.75 11.30
C GLU A 27 -7.23 -7.64 10.31
N THR A 28 -6.20 -7.00 9.74
CA THR A 28 -6.34 -5.97 8.71
C THR A 28 -5.28 -6.20 7.66
N ARG A 29 -5.70 -6.17 6.38
CA ARG A 29 -4.83 -6.22 5.22
C ARG A 29 -5.25 -5.13 4.24
N ILE A 30 -4.34 -4.27 3.84
CA ILE A 30 -4.56 -3.25 2.81
C ILE A 30 -3.64 -3.59 1.64
N GLU A 31 -4.21 -3.71 0.46
CA GLU A 31 -3.51 -4.03 -0.79
C GLU A 31 -3.73 -2.86 -1.75
N ILE A 32 -2.65 -2.29 -2.29
CA ILE A 32 -2.68 -1.21 -3.27
C ILE A 32 -1.97 -1.71 -4.54
N ILE A 33 -2.71 -1.84 -5.63
CA ILE A 33 -2.23 -2.42 -6.88
C ILE A 33 -2.40 -1.39 -8.00
N GLY A 34 -1.31 -0.93 -8.59
CA GLY A 34 -1.36 0.09 -9.63
C GLY A 34 -0.30 -0.11 -10.70
N GLU A 35 -0.30 0.78 -11.70
CA GLU A 35 0.73 0.84 -12.72
C GLU A 35 1.38 2.23 -12.70
N GLN A 36 2.70 2.26 -12.57
CA GLN A 36 3.49 3.49 -12.59
C GLN A 36 3.26 4.20 -13.93
N ASN A 37 2.99 5.51 -13.88
CA ASN A 37 2.63 6.39 -15.01
C ASN A 37 1.19 6.26 -15.55
N ARG A 38 0.39 5.31 -15.09
CA ARG A 38 -1.04 5.26 -15.47
C ARG A 38 -1.93 6.17 -14.62
N GLY A 39 -1.44 6.53 -13.44
CA GLY A 39 -2.15 7.34 -12.46
C GLY A 39 -3.41 6.67 -11.90
N ASN A 40 -3.59 5.37 -12.13
CA ASN A 40 -4.66 4.60 -11.54
C ASN A 40 -4.12 3.46 -10.66
N ALA A 41 -4.82 3.17 -9.58
CA ALA A 41 -4.50 2.07 -8.68
C ALA A 41 -5.74 1.61 -7.93
N GLN A 42 -5.81 0.32 -7.64
CA GLN A 42 -6.91 -0.29 -6.89
C GLN A 42 -6.47 -0.45 -5.45
N ILE A 43 -7.33 -0.05 -4.52
CA ILE A 43 -7.15 -0.29 -3.09
C ILE A 43 -8.15 -1.36 -2.68
N LYS A 44 -7.65 -2.38 -1.97
CA LYS A 44 -8.46 -3.40 -1.34
C LYS A 44 -8.10 -3.49 0.13
N MET A 45 -9.05 -3.22 1.00
CA MET A 45 -8.90 -3.41 2.43
C MET A 45 -9.73 -4.62 2.86
N THR A 46 -9.06 -5.62 3.42
CA THR A 46 -9.69 -6.76 4.10
C THR A 46 -9.58 -6.53 5.58
N ARG A 47 -10.71 -6.44 6.29
CA ARG A 47 -10.74 -6.27 7.74
C ARG A 47 -11.59 -7.35 8.38
N ARG A 48 -11.07 -7.92 9.46
CA ARG A 48 -11.78 -8.88 10.29
C ARG A 48 -12.83 -8.14 11.14
N SER A 49 -14.10 -8.55 11.02
CA SER A 49 -15.26 -7.87 11.62
C SER A 49 -16.18 -8.85 12.35
N GLY A 50 -16.84 -8.37 13.41
CA GLY A 50 -17.75 -9.13 14.28
C GLY A 50 -17.13 -9.62 15.60
N ASP A 51 -17.96 -9.87 16.61
CA ASP A 51 -17.58 -10.33 17.96
C ASP A 51 -16.70 -11.60 17.97
N ASN A 52 -16.83 -12.46 16.95
CA ASN A 52 -16.04 -13.68 16.82
C ASN A 52 -14.84 -13.58 15.86
N LEU A 53 -14.60 -12.40 15.26
CA LEU A 53 -13.56 -12.23 14.24
C LEU A 53 -13.73 -13.19 13.03
N GLU A 54 -14.86 -13.85 12.79
CA GLU A 54 -14.94 -14.86 11.72
C GLU A 54 -15.21 -14.26 10.33
N ILE A 55 -15.70 -13.01 10.27
CA ILE A 55 -16.12 -12.39 9.01
C ILE A 55 -15.00 -11.51 8.48
N MET A 56 -14.54 -11.78 7.26
CA MET A 56 -13.68 -10.85 6.51
C MET A 56 -14.56 -9.89 5.72
N GLU A 57 -14.57 -8.62 6.13
CA GLU A 57 -15.14 -7.53 5.33
C GLU A 57 -14.11 -7.13 4.27
N ILE A 58 -14.52 -7.20 3.00
CA ILE A 58 -13.72 -6.71 1.87
C ILE A 58 -14.29 -5.35 1.48
N LEU A 59 -13.42 -4.36 1.47
CA LEU A 59 -13.68 -2.99 1.04
C LEU A 59 -12.80 -2.73 -0.18
N GLU A 60 -13.36 -2.13 -1.22
CA GLU A 60 -12.66 -1.87 -2.48
C GLU A 60 -12.78 -0.39 -2.83
N GLY A 61 -11.73 0.14 -3.47
CA GLY A 61 -11.62 1.53 -3.88
C GLY A 61 -10.72 1.69 -5.11
N ASP A 62 -10.89 2.79 -5.81
CA ASP A 62 -10.10 3.14 -6.99
C ASP A 62 -9.44 4.51 -6.75
N LEU A 63 -8.13 4.55 -6.99
CA LEU A 63 -7.33 5.75 -7.07
C LEU A 63 -7.37 6.19 -8.54
N LYS A 64 -8.01 7.34 -8.82
CA LYS A 64 -8.15 7.86 -10.19
C LYS A 64 -7.08 8.89 -10.52
N PRO A 65 -6.62 8.97 -11.78
CA PRO A 65 -5.75 10.07 -12.20
C PRO A 65 -6.51 11.38 -12.15
N LYS A 66 -5.79 12.51 -11.97
CA LYS A 66 -6.37 13.86 -12.11
C LYS A 66 -7.05 13.96 -13.49
N VAL A 67 -8.38 13.89 -13.53
CA VAL A 67 -9.11 14.41 -14.67
C VAL A 67 -8.88 15.91 -14.64
N GLN A 68 -8.13 16.42 -15.62
CA GLN A 68 -7.81 17.84 -15.75
C GLN A 68 -9.10 18.65 -15.57
N PRO A 69 -9.20 19.56 -14.57
CA PRO A 69 -10.40 20.33 -14.42
C PRO A 69 -10.55 21.22 -15.65
N SER A 70 -11.70 21.10 -16.32
CA SER A 70 -12.15 22.11 -17.27
C SER A 70 -12.01 23.50 -16.61
N PRO A 71 -11.54 24.54 -17.33
CA PRO A 71 -11.06 25.79 -16.73
C PRO A 71 -12.12 26.66 -16.02
N HIS A 72 -13.30 26.15 -15.70
CA HIS A 72 -14.39 26.85 -15.01
C HIS A 72 -15.08 25.95 -13.98
N ARG A 73 -14.48 25.76 -12.80
CA ARG A 73 -15.24 25.56 -11.55
C ARG A 73 -14.35 25.88 -10.35
N LEU A 74 -14.84 26.75 -9.50
CA LEU A 74 -14.21 27.11 -8.23
C LEU A 74 -14.00 25.87 -7.38
N HIS A 75 -12.81 25.79 -6.80
CA HIS A 75 -12.39 24.85 -5.75
C HIS A 75 -13.45 24.67 -4.67
N THR A 76 -14.00 23.46 -4.59
CA THR A 76 -14.31 22.74 -3.35
C THR A 76 -14.53 21.28 -3.75
N ASP A 77 -13.47 20.46 -3.77
CA ASP A 77 -13.67 19.02 -3.95
C ASP A 77 -12.57 18.24 -3.22
N THR A 78 -12.80 18.04 -1.92
CA THR A 78 -12.17 17.03 -1.07
C THR A 78 -12.60 15.62 -1.50
N ASP A 79 -12.34 15.24 -2.75
CA ASP A 79 -12.58 13.87 -3.21
C ASP A 79 -11.67 13.41 -4.36
N THR A 80 -10.77 14.26 -4.87
CA THR A 80 -9.82 13.82 -5.90
C THR A 80 -8.51 13.41 -5.23
N LEU A 81 -8.17 12.11 -5.21
CA LEU A 81 -6.77 11.71 -5.03
C LEU A 81 -6.02 12.39 -6.15
N CYS A 82 -5.17 13.34 -5.79
CA CYS A 82 -4.31 13.93 -6.77
C CYS A 82 -3.21 12.90 -7.06
N SER A 83 -2.59 12.98 -8.23
CA SER A 83 -1.32 12.29 -8.49
C SER A 83 -0.30 12.42 -7.34
N ASP A 84 -0.45 13.46 -6.51
CA ASP A 84 0.22 13.72 -5.23
C ASP A 84 0.24 12.51 -4.28
N ASP A 85 -0.90 11.87 -3.98
CA ASP A 85 -0.94 10.75 -3.03
C ASP A 85 -0.18 9.52 -3.55
N LEU A 86 -0.20 9.31 -4.88
CA LEU A 86 0.58 8.25 -5.51
C LEU A 86 2.06 8.59 -5.55
N ASP A 87 2.41 9.86 -5.79
CA ASP A 87 3.79 10.35 -5.77
C ASP A 87 4.39 10.18 -4.37
N GLU A 88 3.64 10.57 -3.34
CA GLU A 88 3.98 10.39 -1.92
C GLU A 88 4.09 8.90 -1.55
N LEU A 89 3.19 8.03 -2.05
CA LEU A 89 3.34 6.58 -1.88
C LEU A 89 4.66 6.06 -2.44
N PHE A 90 5.03 6.51 -3.65
CA PHE A 90 6.28 6.11 -4.28
C PHE A 90 7.51 6.66 -3.56
N ASP A 91 7.44 7.87 -3.03
CA ASP A 91 8.49 8.49 -2.21
C ASP A 91 8.73 7.65 -0.94
N TYR A 92 7.66 7.27 -0.22
CA TYR A 92 7.80 6.33 0.90
C TYR A 92 8.38 4.98 0.46
N MET A 93 7.92 4.41 -0.65
CA MET A 93 8.46 3.13 -1.16
C MET A 93 9.96 3.21 -1.47
N ASP A 94 10.43 4.34 -2.01
CA ASP A 94 11.86 4.56 -2.29
C ASP A 94 12.66 4.58 -0.98
N TYR A 95 12.25 5.40 0.00
CA TYR A 95 12.94 5.48 1.28
C TYR A 95 12.92 4.16 2.07
N LEU A 96 11.75 3.52 2.13
CA LEU A 96 11.57 2.24 2.83
C LEU A 96 12.46 1.16 2.24
N SER A 97 12.70 1.17 0.93
CA SER A 97 13.56 0.16 0.28
C SER A 97 15.00 0.13 0.81
N GLY A 98 15.45 1.23 1.45
CA GLY A 98 16.75 1.32 2.11
C GLY A 98 16.75 0.98 3.60
N LEU A 99 15.58 0.74 4.21
CA LEU A 99 15.46 0.48 5.64
C LEU A 99 15.75 -1.00 6.00
N PRO A 100 16.18 -1.28 7.25
CA PRO A 100 16.44 -2.64 7.71
C PRO A 100 15.17 -3.51 7.70
N SER A 101 15.36 -4.81 7.53
CA SER A 101 14.31 -5.83 7.49
C SER A 101 14.75 -7.06 8.28
N SER A 102 13.79 -7.79 8.83
CA SER A 102 14.08 -9.03 9.56
C SER A 102 13.00 -10.08 9.30
N PRO A 103 13.37 -11.33 8.95
CA PRO A 103 12.39 -12.38 8.64
C PRO A 103 11.60 -12.85 9.87
N ASP A 104 12.25 -12.81 11.04
CA ASP A 104 11.76 -13.46 12.26
C ASP A 104 11.22 -12.47 13.31
N GLU A 105 11.54 -11.17 13.18
CA GLU A 105 11.24 -10.16 14.19
C GLU A 105 10.62 -8.89 13.59
N ASP A 106 9.62 -8.35 14.27
CA ASP A 106 9.11 -7.00 14.01
C ASP A 106 10.05 -5.97 14.66
N ILE A 107 11.18 -5.68 13.98
CA ILE A 107 12.21 -4.78 14.51
C ILE A 107 11.71 -3.35 14.75
N TYR A 108 10.58 -2.97 14.14
CA TYR A 108 9.94 -1.67 14.28
C TYR A 108 9.00 -1.58 15.49
N ASP A 109 8.67 -2.70 16.13
CA ASP A 109 7.77 -2.80 17.30
C ASP A 109 6.37 -2.16 17.07
N LEU A 110 5.88 -2.18 15.83
CA LEU A 110 4.58 -1.61 15.45
C LEU A 110 3.48 -2.67 15.26
N ASP A 111 3.86 -3.96 15.27
CA ASP A 111 3.04 -5.11 14.90
C ASP A 111 2.44 -4.92 13.49
N ARG A 112 3.28 -4.48 12.55
CA ARG A 112 2.89 -4.21 11.16
C ARG A 112 3.90 -4.75 10.19
N ARG A 113 3.42 -5.51 9.21
CA ARG A 113 4.21 -5.92 8.06
C ARG A 113 3.82 -5.12 6.83
N LEU A 114 4.79 -4.46 6.23
CA LEU A 114 4.66 -3.75 4.96
C LEU A 114 5.60 -4.40 3.95
N SER A 115 5.02 -4.81 2.83
CA SER A 115 5.73 -5.39 1.70
C SER A 115 5.30 -4.69 0.42
N PHE A 116 6.23 -4.46 -0.49
CA PHE A 116 5.89 -4.02 -1.83
C PHE A 116 6.75 -4.69 -2.90
N GLN A 117 6.15 -4.83 -4.07
CA GLN A 117 6.75 -5.40 -5.27
C GLN A 117 6.52 -4.46 -6.45
N GLY A 118 7.43 -4.46 -7.42
CA GLY A 118 7.33 -3.66 -8.64
C GLY A 118 8.72 -3.24 -9.12
N PRO A 119 8.97 -1.93 -9.39
CA PRO A 119 10.30 -1.45 -9.78
C PRO A 119 11.34 -1.61 -8.65
N SER A 120 10.88 -1.50 -7.40
CA SER A 120 11.63 -1.82 -6.19
C SER A 120 10.89 -2.92 -5.43
N VAL A 121 11.64 -3.77 -4.73
CA VAL A 121 11.10 -4.85 -3.90
C VAL A 121 11.63 -4.68 -2.49
N TRP A 122 10.73 -4.65 -1.52
CA TRP A 122 11.09 -4.58 -0.11
C TRP A 122 9.99 -5.19 0.76
N ASP A 123 10.40 -5.72 1.90
CA ASP A 123 9.52 -6.37 2.88
C ASP A 123 10.21 -6.31 4.24
N ASN A 124 9.59 -5.65 5.22
CA ASN A 124 10.17 -5.56 6.55
C ASN A 124 10.20 -6.93 7.28
N GLY A 125 9.35 -7.86 6.87
CA GLY A 125 9.35 -9.28 7.30
C GLY A 125 10.07 -10.22 6.34
N GLY A 126 10.96 -9.69 5.51
CA GLY A 126 11.59 -10.35 4.36
C GLY A 126 13.00 -10.85 4.64
N ASP A 127 13.85 -10.85 3.61
CA ASP A 127 15.27 -11.16 3.78
C ASP A 127 15.93 -10.18 4.76
N GLU A 128 16.87 -10.67 5.57
CA GLU A 128 17.57 -9.82 6.54
C GLU A 128 18.42 -8.78 5.81
N THR A 129 18.14 -7.50 6.04
CA THR A 129 18.94 -6.40 5.50
C THR A 129 19.69 -5.70 6.63
N THR A 130 20.96 -5.38 6.39
CA THR A 130 21.79 -4.67 7.37
C THR A 130 21.54 -3.17 7.27
N GLY A 131 21.21 -2.53 8.39
CA GLY A 131 20.99 -1.08 8.49
C GLY A 131 20.93 -0.63 9.95
N GLU A 132 21.13 0.68 10.19
CA GLU A 132 20.92 1.27 11.51
C GLU A 132 19.42 1.57 11.69
N LEU A 133 18.84 1.08 12.79
CA LEU A 133 17.46 1.37 13.14
C LEU A 133 17.42 2.50 14.16
N ASP A 134 17.54 3.72 13.66
CA ASP A 134 17.39 4.95 14.45
C ASP A 134 15.92 5.37 14.57
N ASP A 135 15.67 6.35 15.44
CA ASP A 135 14.34 6.93 15.63
C ASP A 135 13.78 7.55 14.33
N GLU A 136 14.63 8.06 13.44
CA GLU A 136 14.21 8.58 12.13
C GLU A 136 13.70 7.47 11.21
N ALA A 137 14.37 6.32 11.16
CA ALA A 137 13.93 5.16 10.39
C ALA A 137 12.59 4.62 10.92
N ARG A 138 12.40 4.62 12.24
CA ARG A 138 11.14 4.21 12.88
C ARG A 138 10.00 5.19 12.58
N ASP A 139 10.26 6.49 12.69
CA ASP A 139 9.26 7.54 12.41
C ASP A 139 8.82 7.48 10.94
N LEU A 140 9.79 7.35 10.02
CA LEU A 140 9.50 7.19 8.60
C LEU A 140 8.67 5.93 8.31
N PHE A 141 9.01 4.80 8.93
CA PHE A 141 8.24 3.58 8.79
C PHE A 141 6.81 3.76 9.32
N ASP A 142 6.64 4.31 10.53
CA ASP A 142 5.33 4.63 11.11
C ASP A 142 4.50 5.58 10.22
N GLN A 143 5.13 6.61 9.67
CA GLN A 143 4.49 7.58 8.78
C GLN A 143 3.97 6.91 7.49
N ALA A 144 4.79 6.06 6.86
CA ALA A 144 4.37 5.29 5.69
C ALA A 144 3.21 4.33 6.00
N ILE A 145 3.25 3.67 7.16
CA ILE A 145 2.16 2.79 7.63
C ILE A 145 0.88 3.60 7.81
N GLN A 146 0.95 4.73 8.52
CA GLN A 146 -0.20 5.59 8.77
C GLN A 146 -0.81 6.10 7.46
N PHE A 147 0.03 6.48 6.50
CA PHE A 147 -0.41 6.91 5.17
C PHE A 147 -1.20 5.82 4.43
N VAL A 148 -0.67 4.59 4.39
CA VAL A 148 -1.36 3.44 3.75
C VAL A 148 -2.64 3.08 4.50
N GLU A 149 -2.66 3.13 5.83
CA GLU A 149 -3.87 2.92 6.63
C GLU A 149 -4.95 3.98 6.35
N ASP A 150 -4.56 5.25 6.26
CA ASP A 150 -5.48 6.34 5.94
C ASP A 150 -6.04 6.19 4.52
N LEU A 151 -5.21 5.87 3.54
CA LEU A 151 -5.65 5.54 2.17
C LEU A 151 -6.67 4.40 2.17
N GLY A 152 -6.38 3.32 2.89
CA GLY A 152 -7.29 2.19 3.05
C GLY A 152 -8.63 2.62 3.63
N ARG A 153 -8.64 3.38 4.72
CA ARG A 153 -9.89 3.82 5.39
C ARG A 153 -10.67 4.86 4.58
N SER A 154 -9.96 5.79 3.97
CA SER A 154 -10.52 6.88 3.20
C SER A 154 -11.19 6.38 1.93
N ARG A 155 -10.58 5.39 1.24
CA ARG A 155 -10.99 4.98 -0.11
C ARG A 155 -11.62 3.60 -0.21
N ALA A 156 -11.28 2.67 0.67
CA ALA A 156 -11.93 1.38 0.65
C ALA A 156 -13.37 1.55 1.17
N ARG A 157 -14.33 1.31 0.28
CA ARG A 157 -15.76 1.35 0.59
C ARG A 157 -16.33 -0.05 0.44
N ARG A 158 -17.46 -0.32 1.10
CA ARG A 158 -18.19 -1.57 0.89
C ARG A 158 -18.50 -1.70 -0.60
N PRO A 159 -18.20 -2.85 -1.23
CA PRO A 159 -18.56 -3.04 -2.63
C PRO A 159 -20.07 -2.83 -2.74
N THR A 160 -20.48 -1.92 -3.63
CA THR A 160 -21.90 -1.80 -3.95
C THR A 160 -22.27 -3.08 -4.68
N ALA A 161 -23.12 -3.90 -4.04
CA ALA A 161 -23.61 -5.13 -4.65
C ALA A 161 -24.21 -4.81 -6.03
N ILE A 162 -23.69 -5.46 -7.07
CA ILE A 162 -24.20 -5.41 -8.46
C ILE A 162 -25.44 -6.30 -8.55
#